data_AF-A0A0Q8F3A6-F1
#
_entry.id   AF-A0A0Q8F3A6-F1
#
_cell.length_a   1.000
_cell.length_b   1.000
_cell.length_c   1.000
_cell.angle_alpha   90.00
_cell.angle_beta   90.00
_cell.angle_gamma   90.00
#
_symmetry.space_group_name_H-M   'P 1'
#
loop_
_entity.id
_entity.type
_entity.pdbx_description
1 polymer ?
#
loop_
_entity_poly.entity_id
_entity_poly.type
_entity_poly.pdbx_seq_one_letter_code
_entity_poly.pdbx_strand_id
1 'polypeptide(L)'
;MLAALALATLASSVTPTSIAQSRAPLYREIKDWVVACDNTLRCQAASAGMDAQLILRLVNEAGPDGGPALLLESETPVDPATLRLDGRTFAAAALLQ
;
A
#
# COMPACT_ATOMS: atom_id res chain seq x y z
N MET A 1 30.83 49.25 -31.84
CA MET A 1 30.15 49.36 -30.53
C MET A 1 28.66 49.18 -30.78
N LEU A 2 28.13 47.95 -30.67
CA LEU A 2 26.69 47.68 -30.57
C LEU A 2 26.49 46.68 -29.44
N ALA A 3 25.71 47.08 -28.44
CA ALA A 3 25.51 46.39 -27.18
C ALA A 3 24.53 45.20 -27.34
N ALA A 4 24.87 44.08 -26.71
CA ALA A 4 24.01 42.91 -26.58
C ALA A 4 22.89 43.18 -25.56
N LEU A 5 21.63 43.01 -25.95
CA LEU A 5 20.50 42.98 -25.01
C LEU A 5 20.34 41.55 -24.47
N ALA A 6 20.65 41.35 -23.19
CA ALA A 6 20.34 40.13 -22.46
C ALA A 6 18.89 40.19 -21.94
N LEU A 7 17.99 39.38 -22.51
CA LEU A 7 16.66 39.15 -21.93
C LEU A 7 16.80 38.17 -20.76
N ALA A 8 16.69 38.69 -19.54
CA ALA A 8 16.63 37.88 -18.33
C ALA A 8 15.20 37.32 -18.16
N THR A 9 14.99 36.06 -18.53
CA THR A 9 13.75 35.33 -18.22
C THR A 9 13.77 34.93 -16.74
N LEU A 10 12.99 35.60 -15.90
CA LEU A 10 12.74 35.17 -14.53
C LEU A 10 11.81 33.95 -14.55
N ALA A 11 12.40 32.75 -14.57
CA ALA A 11 11.64 31.52 -14.36
C ALA A 11 11.27 31.42 -12.87
N SER A 12 10.05 31.79 -12.53
CA SER A 12 9.49 31.54 -11.20
C SER A 12 9.31 30.04 -11.01
N SER A 13 10.24 29.40 -10.29
CA SER A 13 10.11 28.02 -9.85
C SER A 13 9.04 27.93 -8.77
N VAL A 14 7.78 27.69 -9.18
CA VAL A 14 6.71 27.32 -8.26
C VAL A 14 6.94 25.86 -7.87
N THR A 15 7.60 25.64 -6.73
CA THR A 15 7.59 24.31 -6.10
C THR A 15 6.18 24.05 -5.56
N PRO A 16 5.47 23.01 -6.03
CA PRO A 16 4.20 22.65 -5.45
C PRO A 16 4.43 22.22 -4.01
N THR A 17 4.02 23.04 -3.05
CA THR A 17 3.93 22.65 -1.65
C THR A 17 2.78 21.66 -1.55
N SER A 18 3.08 20.37 -1.51
CA SER A 18 2.09 19.35 -1.13
C SER A 18 1.73 19.59 0.34
N ILE A 19 0.57 20.20 0.58
CA ILE A 19 0.02 20.26 1.92
C ILE A 19 -0.43 18.84 2.24
N ALA A 20 0.34 18.13 3.07
CA ALA A 20 -0.05 16.83 3.60
C ALA A 20 -1.34 17.01 4.42
N GLN A 21 -2.48 16.80 3.76
CA GLN A 21 -3.78 16.87 4.40
C GLN A 21 -3.87 15.66 5.32
N SER A 22 -3.78 15.87 6.64
CA SER A 22 -3.93 14.79 7.61
C SER A 22 -5.33 14.20 7.44
N ARG A 23 -5.39 13.02 6.80
CA ARG A 23 -6.62 12.25 6.74
C ARG A 23 -6.77 11.55 8.08
N ALA A 24 -7.94 11.68 8.68
CA ALA A 24 -8.27 10.93 9.89
C ALA A 24 -8.09 9.43 9.58
N PRO A 25 -7.54 8.64 10.52
CA PRO A 25 -7.48 7.19 10.37
C PRO A 25 -8.86 6.63 10.02
N LEU A 26 -8.88 5.74 9.03
CA LEU A 26 -10.09 5.07 8.61
C LEU A 26 -10.11 3.67 9.19
N TYR A 27 -11.22 3.28 9.78
CA TYR A 27 -11.47 1.90 10.20
C TYR A 27 -12.86 1.49 9.72
N ARG A 28 -12.97 0.36 9.01
CA ARG A 28 -14.24 -0.17 8.51
C ARG A 28 -14.25 -1.68 8.53
N GLU A 29 -15.40 -2.24 8.85
CA GLU A 29 -15.68 -3.67 8.70
C GLU A 29 -16.42 -3.91 7.38
N ILE A 30 -15.97 -4.90 6.62
CA ILE A 30 -16.54 -5.31 5.34
C ILE A 30 -16.65 -6.83 5.34
N LYS A 31 -17.82 -7.37 5.69
CA LYS A 31 -18.01 -8.81 5.92
C LYS A 31 -16.99 -9.30 6.96
N ASP A 32 -16.18 -10.29 6.61
CA ASP A 32 -15.19 -10.93 7.48
C ASP A 32 -13.83 -10.18 7.50
N TRP A 33 -13.79 -8.96 6.96
CA TRP A 33 -12.57 -8.15 6.86
C TRP A 33 -12.66 -6.88 7.68
N VAL A 34 -11.55 -6.53 8.29
CA VAL A 34 -11.29 -5.23 8.88
C VAL A 34 -10.33 -4.46 7.98
N VAL A 35 -10.76 -3.30 7.50
CA VAL A 35 -9.93 -2.37 6.73
C VAL A 35 -9.53 -1.20 7.62
N ALA A 36 -8.22 -0.96 7.72
CA ALA A 36 -7.65 0.17 8.43
C ALA A 36 -6.69 0.95 7.52
N CYS A 37 -6.79 2.28 7.51
CA CYS A 37 -5.80 3.16 6.89
C CYS A 37 -5.28 4.13 7.94
N ASP A 38 -3.96 4.29 8.00
CA ASP A 38 -3.33 5.28 8.86
C ASP A 38 -3.23 6.65 8.17
N ASN A 39 -2.70 7.65 8.89
CA ASN A 39 -2.53 9.01 8.40
C ASN A 39 -1.37 9.18 7.41
N THR A 40 -0.61 8.12 7.11
CA THR A 40 0.48 8.10 6.13
C THR A 40 0.02 7.60 4.75
N LEU A 41 -1.28 7.37 4.58
CA LEU A 41 -1.90 6.78 3.38
C LEU A 41 -1.57 5.29 3.16
N ARG A 42 -0.98 4.64 4.16
CA ARG A 42 -0.85 3.18 4.16
C ARG A 42 -2.18 2.57 4.59
N CYS A 43 -2.66 1.60 3.83
CA CYS A 43 -3.90 0.89 4.11
C CYS A 43 -3.64 -0.61 4.26
N GLN A 44 -4.45 -1.27 5.07
CA GLN A 44 -4.44 -2.71 5.24
C GLN A 44 -5.86 -3.25 5.36
N ALA A 45 -6.10 -4.44 4.80
CA ALA A 45 -7.27 -5.26 5.06
C ALA A 45 -6.79 -6.54 5.75
N ALA A 46 -7.40 -6.90 6.88
CA ALA A 46 -7.07 -8.10 7.62
C ALA A 46 -8.31 -8.94 7.89
N SER A 47 -8.17 -10.25 7.79
CA SER A 47 -9.17 -11.23 8.20
C SER A 47 -8.48 -12.33 9.00
N ALA A 48 -9.16 -12.84 10.02
CA ALA A 48 -8.67 -13.94 10.84
C ALA A 48 -9.41 -15.23 10.48
N GLY A 49 -8.68 -16.34 10.43
CA GLY A 49 -9.27 -17.66 10.31
C GLY A 49 -10.07 -18.04 11.56
N MET A 50 -10.79 -19.16 11.46
CA MET A 50 -11.40 -19.78 12.65
C MET A 50 -10.28 -20.03 13.67
N ASP A 51 -10.53 -19.64 14.93
CA ASP A 51 -9.59 -19.71 16.06
C ASP A 51 -8.46 -18.66 16.08
N ALA A 52 -8.46 -17.68 15.16
CA ALA A 52 -7.53 -16.55 15.13
C ALA A 52 -6.02 -16.87 15.09
N GLN A 53 -5.64 -18.14 14.89
CA GLN A 53 -4.25 -18.59 14.75
C GLN A 53 -3.62 -18.29 13.39
N LEU A 54 -4.45 -17.79 12.45
CA LEU A 54 -4.07 -17.46 11.09
C LEU A 54 -4.68 -16.10 10.75
N ILE A 55 -3.86 -15.16 10.29
CA ILE A 55 -4.32 -13.86 9.82
C ILE A 55 -3.86 -13.69 8.38
N LEU A 56 -4.82 -13.42 7.49
CA LEU A 56 -4.54 -12.99 6.12
C LEU A 56 -4.59 -11.47 6.07
N ARG A 57 -3.49 -10.84 5.64
CA ARG A 57 -3.38 -9.39 5.56
C ARG A 57 -3.01 -8.97 4.15
N LEU A 58 -3.83 -8.11 3.55
CA LEU A 58 -3.48 -7.36 2.35
C LEU A 58 -3.03 -5.96 2.79
N VAL A 59 -1.81 -5.57 2.46
CA VAL A 59 -1.25 -4.25 2.73
C VAL A 59 -1.08 -3.52 1.41
N ASN A 60 -1.44 -2.24 1.38
CA ASN A 60 -1.09 -1.33 0.29
C ASN A 60 -0.23 -0.22 0.87
N GLU A 61 1.05 -0.21 0.48
CA GLU A 61 2.02 0.77 0.95
C GLU A 61 1.77 2.14 0.31
N ALA A 62 2.13 3.19 1.05
CA ALA A 62 2.02 4.55 0.54
C ALA A 62 3.17 4.88 -0.44
N GLY A 63 2.93 5.86 -1.32
CA GLY A 63 3.95 6.41 -2.21
C GLY A 63 3.91 5.84 -3.64
N PRO A 64 4.73 6.40 -4.54
CA PRO A 64 4.68 6.09 -5.98
C PRO A 64 5.14 4.66 -6.30
N ASP A 65 6.00 4.09 -5.47
CA ASP A 65 6.51 2.72 -5.62
C ASP A 65 5.77 1.72 -4.71
N GLY A 66 4.72 2.19 -4.00
CA GLY A 66 3.93 1.38 -3.08
C GLY A 66 3.03 0.41 -3.85
N GLY A 67 3.32 -0.88 -3.73
CA GLY A 67 2.49 -1.96 -4.29
C GLY A 67 1.73 -2.73 -3.22
N PRO A 68 0.71 -3.53 -3.61
CA PRO A 68 0.04 -4.41 -2.70
C PRO A 68 0.93 -5.60 -2.29
N ALA A 69 0.89 -5.97 -1.02
CA ALA A 69 1.53 -7.17 -0.48
C ALA A 69 0.50 -8.01 0.28
N LEU A 70 0.46 -9.32 0.02
CA LEU A 70 -0.34 -10.27 0.80
C LEU A 70 0.56 -11.01 1.77
N LEU A 71 0.20 -10.98 3.05
CA LEU A 71 0.90 -11.66 4.13
C LEU A 71 -0.03 -12.70 4.76
N LEU A 72 0.54 -13.86 5.05
CA LEU A 72 -0.07 -14.87 5.89
C LEU A 72 0.71 -14.94 7.20
N GLU A 73 0.08 -14.49 8.27
CA GLU A 73 0.63 -14.55 9.62
C GLU A 73 0.07 -15.79 10.32
N SER A 74 0.93 -16.60 10.94
CA SER A 74 0.51 -17.77 11.70
C SER A 74 1.40 -18.01 12.92
N GLU A 75 0.79 -18.51 14.00
CA GLU A 75 1.52 -18.96 15.20
C GLU A 75 2.18 -20.33 15.00
N THR A 76 1.80 -21.06 13.95
CA THR A 76 2.34 -22.40 13.63
C THR A 76 3.00 -22.41 12.25
N PRO A 77 3.96 -23.32 11.99
CA PRO A 77 4.56 -23.44 10.67
C PRO A 77 3.52 -23.77 9.59
N VAL A 78 3.55 -23.01 8.49
CA VAL A 78 2.73 -23.24 7.31
C VAL A 78 3.63 -23.67 6.15
N ASP A 79 3.32 -24.78 5.49
CA ASP A 79 4.00 -25.19 4.25
C ASP A 79 3.42 -24.41 3.06
N PRO A 80 4.19 -23.50 2.42
CA PRO A 80 3.70 -22.71 1.30
C PRO A 80 3.23 -23.56 0.11
N ALA A 81 3.77 -24.77 -0.08
CA ALA A 81 3.38 -25.67 -1.17
C ALA A 81 1.93 -26.18 -1.04
N THR A 82 1.40 -26.15 0.18
CA THR A 82 0.04 -26.59 0.49
C THR A 82 -0.99 -25.48 0.34
N LEU A 83 -0.57 -24.22 0.20
CA LEU A 83 -1.48 -23.09 0.09
C LEU A 83 -2.37 -23.21 -1.15
N ARG A 84 -3.65 -22.91 -0.97
CA ARG A 84 -4.65 -22.91 -2.03
C ARG A 84 -5.44 -21.60 -2.00
N LEU A 85 -5.69 -21.04 -3.18
CA LEU A 85 -6.61 -19.92 -3.39
C LEU A 85 -7.66 -20.39 -4.40
N ASP A 86 -8.95 -20.30 -4.04
CA ASP A 86 -10.07 -20.79 -4.85
C ASP A 86 -9.90 -22.26 -5.31
N GLY A 87 -9.35 -23.09 -4.43
CA GLY A 87 -9.05 -24.50 -4.69
C GLY A 87 -7.82 -24.78 -5.55
N ARG A 88 -7.10 -23.75 -6.03
CA ARG A 88 -5.89 -23.88 -6.86
C ARG A 88 -4.64 -23.64 -6.04
N THR A 89 -3.54 -24.31 -6.36
CA THR A 89 -2.22 -24.03 -5.75
C THR A 89 -1.89 -22.56 -5.85
N PHE A 90 -1.66 -21.94 -4.70
CA PHE A 90 -1.26 -20.55 -4.64
C PHE A 90 0.26 -20.45 -4.83
N ALA A 91 0.69 -19.77 -5.88
CA ALA A 91 2.10 -19.43 -6.08
C ALA A 91 2.32 -17.99 -5.58
N ALA A 92 3.09 -17.82 -4.51
CA ALA A 92 3.33 -16.51 -3.88
C ALA A 92 3.90 -15.45 -4.85
N ALA A 93 4.59 -15.89 -5.92
CA ALA A 93 5.10 -15.01 -6.98
C ALA A 93 3.99 -14.33 -7.82
N ALA A 94 2.73 -14.76 -7.71
CA ALA A 94 1.62 -14.24 -8.51
C ALA A 94 1.08 -12.87 -8.07
N LEU A 95 1.56 -12.33 -6.94
CA LEU A 95 1.10 -11.03 -6.40
C LEU A 95 1.88 -9.81 -6.92
N LEU A 96 2.96 -10.03 -7.67
CA LEU A 96 3.83 -8.97 -8.19
C LEU A 96 3.46 -8.52 -9.63
N GLN A 97 2.22 -8.73 -10.05
CA GLN A 97 1.75 -8.39 -11.40
C GLN A 97 1.04 -7.04 -11.46
#